data_AF-A0A7C5H9C6-F1
#
_entry.id   AF-A0A7C5H9C6-F1
#
_cell.length_a   1.000
_cell.length_b   1.000
_cell.length_c   1.000
_cell.angle_alpha   90.00
_cell.angle_beta   90.00
_cell.angle_gamma   90.00
#
_symmetry.space_group_name_H-M   'P 1'
#
loop_
_entity.id
_entity.type
_entity.pdbx_description
1 polymer ?
#
loop_
_entity_poly.entity_id
_entity_poly.type
_entity_poly.pdbx_seq_one_letter_code
_entity_poly.pdbx_strand_id
1 'polypeptide(L)'
;MSIVVNSFLSLVILLLNIYIWVVIIAAIISFVNPDPYNPVVQFIRKATEPVFSFLRQKFPFLIVSGVDLSPLVLIFGINILIGILSRFYL
;
A
#
# COMPACT_ATOMS: atom_id res chain seq x y z
N MET A 1 -17.62 21.34 -5.87
CA MET A 1 -16.18 21.53 -6.23
C MET A 1 -16.07 21.68 -7.76
N SER A 2 -15.02 22.31 -8.31
CA SER A 2 -14.85 22.40 -9.77
C SER A 2 -14.58 21.03 -10.40
N ILE A 3 -15.03 20.81 -11.64
CA ILE A 3 -14.86 19.54 -12.38
C ILE A 3 -13.39 19.10 -12.38
N VAL A 4 -12.47 20.05 -12.57
CA VAL A 4 -11.01 19.80 -12.56
C VAL A 4 -10.55 19.19 -11.23
N VAL A 5 -11.02 19.72 -10.10
CA VAL A 5 -10.63 19.22 -8.78
C VAL A 5 -11.22 17.83 -8.53
N ASN A 6 -12.46 17.59 -8.95
CA ASN A 6 -13.07 16.26 -8.82
C ASN A 6 -12.33 15.22 -9.67
N SER A 7 -11.99 15.53 -10.91
CA SER A 7 -11.18 14.64 -11.77
C SER A 7 -9.82 14.34 -11.15
N PHE A 8 -9.16 15.35 -10.58
CA PHE A 8 -7.88 15.15 -9.90
C PHE A 8 -8.02 14.24 -8.66
N LEU A 9 -9.03 14.47 -7.81
CA LEU A 9 -9.31 13.63 -6.66
C LEU A 9 -9.60 12.17 -7.07
N SER A 10 -10.37 11.95 -8.13
CA SER A 10 -10.64 10.61 -8.66
C SER A 10 -9.37 9.90 -9.13
N LEU A 11 -8.45 10.61 -9.78
CA LEU A 11 -7.15 10.05 -10.18
C LEU A 11 -6.30 9.65 -8.98
N VAL A 12 -6.26 10.48 -7.93
CA VAL A 12 -5.53 10.16 -6.70
C VAL A 12 -6.13 8.92 -6.03
N ILE A 13 -7.45 8.85 -5.90
CA ILE A 13 -8.14 7.69 -5.32
C ILE A 13 -7.89 6.43 -6.15
N LEU A 14 -7.89 6.52 -7.49
CA LEU A 14 -7.56 5.40 -8.37
C LEU A 14 -6.14 4.88 -8.11
N LEU A 15 -5.15 5.76 -8.04
CA LEU A 15 -3.76 5.38 -7.76
C LEU A 15 -3.60 4.73 -6.39
N LEU A 16 -4.29 5.23 -5.36
CA LEU A 16 -4.29 4.61 -4.03
C LEU A 16 -4.89 3.20 -4.06
N ASN A 17 -5.98 2.98 -4.80
CA ASN A 17 -6.57 1.65 -4.98
C ASN A 17 -5.62 0.70 -5.71
N ILE A 18 -4.92 1.16 -6.76
CA ILE A 18 -3.89 0.36 -7.45
C ILE A 18 -2.77 0.01 -6.47
N TYR A 19 -2.33 0.97 -5.66
CA TYR A 19 -1.26 0.73 -4.68
C TYR A 19 -1.67 -0.27 -3.59
N ILE A 20 -2.94 -0.30 -3.17
CA ILE A 20 -3.47 -1.38 -2.30
C ILE A 20 -3.23 -2.75 -2.93
N TRP A 21 -3.52 -2.93 -4.23
CA TRP A 21 -3.27 -4.20 -4.91
C TRP A 21 -1.78 -4.55 -4.96
N VAL A 22 -0.89 -3.58 -5.19
CA VAL A 22 0.56 -3.79 -5.12
C VAL A 22 0.98 -4.29 -3.74
N VAL A 23 0.44 -3.70 -2.67
CA VAL A 23 0.71 -4.10 -1.28
C VAL A 23 0.19 -5.51 -0.98
N ILE A 24 -0.99 -5.87 -1.49
CA ILE A 24 -1.54 -7.23 -1.37
C ILE A 24 -0.62 -8.24 -2.06
N ILE A 25 -0.18 -7.95 -3.29
CA ILE A 25 0.75 -8.83 -4.01
C ILE A 25 2.08 -8.95 -3.26
N ALA A 26 2.60 -7.84 -2.69
CA ALA A 26 3.81 -7.87 -1.87
C ALA A 26 3.66 -8.79 -0.65
N ALA A 27 2.50 -8.76 0.02
CA ALA A 27 2.20 -9.67 1.12
C ALA A 27 2.20 -11.13 0.64
N ILE A 28 1.55 -11.44 -0.48
CA ILE A 28 1.55 -12.80 -1.06
C ILE A 28 2.98 -13.27 -1.39
N ILE A 29 3.78 -12.40 -2.03
CA ILE A 29 5.19 -12.66 -2.36
C ILE A 29 5.99 -13.04 -1.11
N SER A 30 5.72 -12.40 0.04
CA SER A 30 6.40 -12.73 1.30
C SER A 30 6.08 -14.13 1.82
N PHE A 31 4.89 -14.67 1.54
CA PHE A 31 4.50 -16.02 1.97
C PHE A 31 4.99 -17.12 1.04
N VAL A 32 5.04 -16.86 -0.28
CA VAL A 32 5.35 -17.89 -1.28
C VAL A 32 6.82 -17.90 -1.70
N ASN A 33 7.59 -16.86 -1.36
CA ASN A 33 9.03 -16.72 -1.64
C ASN A 33 9.41 -17.02 -3.12
N PRO A 34 8.91 -16.22 -4.08
CA PRO A 34 9.16 -16.42 -5.51
C PRO A 34 10.60 -16.05 -5.91
N ASP A 35 10.98 -16.34 -7.15
CA ASP A 35 12.31 -16.03 -7.69
C ASP A 35 12.67 -14.53 -7.49
N PRO A 36 13.70 -14.22 -6.69
CA PRO A 36 14.09 -12.85 -6.38
C PRO A 36 14.63 -12.08 -7.59
N TYR A 37 15.06 -12.77 -8.65
CA TYR A 37 15.58 -12.14 -9.87
C TYR A 37 14.47 -11.71 -10.84
N ASN A 38 13.22 -12.11 -10.60
CA ASN A 38 12.09 -11.68 -11.42
C ASN A 38 11.92 -10.14 -11.34
N PRO A 39 11.96 -9.41 -12.48
CA PRO A 39 11.82 -7.95 -12.50
C PRO A 39 10.54 -7.43 -11.82
N VAL A 40 9.44 -8.18 -11.91
CA VAL A 40 8.16 -7.83 -11.28
C VAL A 40 8.26 -7.92 -9.76
N VAL A 41 8.89 -8.98 -9.24
CA VAL A 41 9.13 -9.15 -7.79
C VAL A 41 10.02 -8.03 -7.27
N GLN A 42 11.10 -7.69 -8.00
CA GLN A 42 11.98 -6.59 -7.63
C GLN A 42 11.25 -5.24 -7.64
N PHE A 43 10.41 -4.99 -8.64
CA PHE A 43 9.61 -3.77 -8.72
C PHE A 43 8.68 -3.65 -7.51
N ILE A 44 7.91 -4.71 -7.20
CA ILE A 44 6.97 -4.71 -6.08
C ILE A 44 7.71 -4.48 -4.77
N ARG A 45 8.81 -5.20 -4.52
CA ARG A 45 9.63 -5.01 -3.31
C ARG A 45 10.16 -3.58 -3.23
N LYS A 46 10.71 -3.02 -4.31
CA LYS A 46 11.20 -1.63 -4.32
C LYS A 46 10.10 -0.61 -4.07
N ALA A 47 8.88 -0.86 -4.58
CA ALA A 47 7.74 0.02 -4.40
C ALA A 47 7.21 0.01 -2.95
N THR A 48 7.20 -1.15 -2.28
CA THR A 48 6.58 -1.29 -0.96
C THR A 48 7.57 -1.19 0.21
N GLU A 49 8.82 -1.60 0.01
CA GLU A 49 9.83 -1.72 1.09
C GLU A 49 10.11 -0.41 1.85
N PRO A 50 10.21 0.78 1.22
CA PRO A 50 10.41 2.01 1.97
C PRO A 50 9.30 2.27 2.99
N VAL A 51 8.06 1.97 2.62
CA VAL A 51 6.89 2.16 3.50
C VAL A 51 6.83 1.07 4.56
N PHE A 52 7.08 -0.19 4.20
CA PHE A 52 7.15 -1.28 5.18
C PHE A 52 8.29 -1.11 6.17
N SER A 53 9.46 -0.65 5.72
CA SER A 53 10.61 -0.34 6.58
C SER A 53 10.27 0.77 7.58
N PHE A 54 9.63 1.84 7.11
CA PHE A 54 9.15 2.92 7.98
C PHE A 54 8.12 2.42 9.01
N LEU A 55 7.15 1.60 8.59
CA LEU A 55 6.15 1.03 9.49
C LEU A 55 6.78 0.13 10.54
N ARG A 56 7.68 -0.78 10.15
CA ARG A 56 8.40 -1.65 11.09
C ARG A 56 9.29 -0.87 12.05
N GLN A 57 9.92 0.21 11.60
CA GLN A 57 10.74 1.06 12.45
C GLN A 57 9.89 1.82 13.49
N LYS A 58 8.74 2.37 13.08
CA LYS A 58 7.86 3.13 13.98
C LYS A 58 6.99 2.25 14.88
N PHE A 59 6.61 1.08 14.38
CA PHE A 59 5.72 0.14 15.04
C PHE A 59 6.38 -1.25 15.06
N PRO A 60 7.39 -1.48 15.92
CA PRO A 60 8.11 -2.76 15.96
C PRO A 60 7.21 -3.96 16.26
N PHE A 61 6.10 -3.74 16.96
CA PHE A 61 5.10 -4.76 17.28
C PHE A 61 4.34 -5.31 16.05
N LEU A 62 4.52 -4.73 14.86
CA LEU A 62 3.95 -5.26 13.62
C LEU A 62 4.60 -6.56 13.16
N ILE A 63 5.79 -6.87 13.66
CA ILE A 63 6.43 -8.16 13.41
C ILE A 63 6.02 -9.11 14.54
N VAL A 64 5.12 -10.04 14.25
CA VAL A 64 4.60 -11.00 15.24
C VAL A 64 5.02 -12.40 14.83
N SER A 65 5.85 -13.03 15.66
CA SER A 65 6.30 -14.42 15.43
C SER A 65 6.92 -14.65 14.04
N GLY A 66 7.61 -13.65 13.49
CA GLY A 66 8.22 -13.71 12.15
C GLY A 66 7.30 -13.37 10.99
N VAL A 67 6.02 -13.05 11.25
CA VAL A 67 5.07 -12.57 10.24
C VAL A 67 5.01 -11.04 10.27
N ASP A 68 5.09 -10.42 9.10
CA ASP A 68 5.01 -8.96 8.94
C ASP A 68 3.56 -8.49 8.74
N LEU A 69 3.01 -7.76 9.72
CA LEU A 69 1.66 -7.18 9.65
C LEU A 69 1.64 -5.80 8.97
N SER A 70 2.80 -5.27 8.54
CA SER A 70 2.90 -3.97 7.86
C SER A 70 2.01 -3.85 6.61
N PRO A 71 1.86 -4.89 5.75
CA PRO A 71 0.94 -4.81 4.62
C PRO A 71 -0.50 -4.55 5.03
N LEU A 72 -0.97 -5.19 6.10
CA LEU A 72 -2.34 -5.03 6.61
C LEU A 72 -2.56 -3.61 7.13
N VAL A 73 -1.63 -3.10 7.94
CA VAL A 73 -1.70 -1.72 8.47
C VAL A 73 -1.63 -0.70 7.35
N LEU A 74 -0.80 -0.92 6.33
CA LEU A 74 -0.70 -0.03 5.19
C LEU A 74 -2.01 0.00 4.39
N ILE A 75 -2.62 -1.16 4.10
CA ILE A 75 -3.91 -1.24 3.41
C ILE A 75 -4.98 -0.49 4.21
N PHE A 76 -5.03 -0.69 5.52
CA PHE A 76 -5.99 -0.01 6.38
C PHE A 76 -5.78 1.52 6.37
N GLY A 77 -4.53 1.97 6.49
CA GLY A 77 -4.18 3.39 6.42
C GLY A 77 -4.54 4.04 5.08
N ILE A 78 -4.32 3.34 3.96
CA ILE A 78 -4.71 3.84 2.64
C ILE A 78 -6.24 3.91 2.50
N ASN A 79 -6.98 2.92 3.01
CA ASN A 79 -8.45 2.96 2.97
C ASN A 79 -9.02 4.13 3.78
N ILE A 80 -8.44 4.43 4.95
CA ILE A 80 -8.80 5.65 5.71
C ILE A 80 -8.54 6.89 4.88
N LEU A 81 -7.38 6.99 4.23
CA LEU A 81 -7.03 8.13 3.38
C LEU A 81 -8.02 8.28 2.22
N ILE A 82 -8.37 7.19 1.53
CA ILE A 82 -9.40 7.18 0.48
C ILE A 82 -10.73 7.66 1.05
N GLY A 83 -11.15 7.15 2.20
CA GLY A 83 -12.41 7.53 2.85
C GLY A 83 -12.47 9.03 3.18
N ILE A 84 -11.36 9.60 3.66
CA ILE A 84 -11.23 11.03 3.92
C ILE A 84 -11.30 11.82 2.61
N LEU A 85 -10.53 11.44 1.58
CA LEU A 85 -10.53 12.10 0.28
C LEU A 85 -11.91 12.08 -0.39
N SER A 86 -12.63 10.98 -0.23
CA SER A 86 -13.97 10.79 -0.81
C SER A 86 -15.01 11.71 -0.21
N ARG A 87 -14.81 12.24 1.02
CA ARG A 87 -15.72 13.24 1.62
C ARG A 87 -15.68 14.58 0.90
N PHE A 88 -14.59 14.91 0.22
CA PHE A 88 -14.43 16.16 -0.53
C PHE A 88 -15.01 16.08 -1.96
N TYR A 89 -15.47 14.90 -2.36
CA TYR A 89 -16.09 14.66 -3.67
C TYR A 89 -17.58 15.07 -3.71
N LEU A 90 -18.26 15.07 -2.56
CA LEU A 90 -19.63 15.57 -2.37
C LEU A 90 -19.64 17.11 -2.26
#